data_AF-A0A661XLV3-F1
#
_entry.id   AF-A0A661XLV3-F1
#
_cell.length_a   1.000
_cell.length_b   1.000
_cell.length_c   1.000
_cell.angle_alpha   90.00
_cell.angle_beta   90.00
_cell.angle_gamma   90.00
#
_symmetry.space_group_name_H-M   'P 1'
#
loop_
_entity.id
_entity.type
_entity.pdbx_description
1 polymer ?
#
loop_
_entity_poly.entity_id
_entity_poly.type
_entity_poly.pdbx_seq_one_letter_code
_entity_poly.pdbx_strand_id
1 'polypeptide(L)' 'MDNHPNLLATDTKAFNSKLMDYLIWYNTKRVHKGLENLSPIDFLLKYYPESQMYGIYTKYCKKLYIIVKYKKIIRNGGYR' A
#
# COMPACT_ATOMS: atom_id res chain seq x y z
N MET A 1 2.34 4.14 30.37
CA MET A 1 2.20 3.36 29.11
C MET A 1 2.71 1.99 29.43
N ASP A 2 1.79 1.07 29.67
CA ASP A 2 2.12 -0.24 30.21
C ASP A 2 2.72 -1.08 29.09
N ASN A 3 4.05 -1.24 29.14
CA ASN A 3 4.75 -2.19 28.30
C ASN A 3 4.23 -3.57 28.69
N HIS A 4 3.39 -4.15 27.85
CA HIS A 4 2.93 -5.54 27.95
C HIS A 4 3.80 -6.42 27.05
N PRO A 5 5.04 -6.78 27.45
CA PRO A 5 5.82 -7.80 26.73
C PRO A 5 5.09 -9.16 26.72
N ASN A 6 4.11 -9.35 27.60
CA ASN A 6 3.37 -10.61 27.72
C ASN A 6 2.42 -10.87 26.55
N LEU A 7 1.89 -9.84 25.87
CA LEU A 7 0.90 -10.02 24.80
C LEU A 7 1.50 -10.68 23.54
N LEU A 8 2.78 -10.41 23.25
CA LEU A 8 3.53 -11.06 22.17
C LEU A 8 3.76 -12.56 22.42
N ALA A 9 3.89 -12.95 23.69
CA ALA A 9 4.20 -14.32 24.09
C ALA A 9 2.98 -15.18 24.42
N THR A 10 1.84 -14.57 24.79
CA THR A 10 0.66 -15.29 25.30
C THR A 10 -0.55 -15.28 24.38
N ASP A 11 -0.75 -14.23 23.56
CA ASP A 11 -1.90 -14.16 22.64
C ASP A 11 -1.56 -13.36 21.37
N THR A 12 -1.06 -14.08 20.37
CA THR A 12 -0.73 -13.55 19.04
C THR A 12 -1.94 -12.93 18.34
N LYS A 13 -3.17 -13.43 18.56
CA LYS A 13 -4.37 -12.87 17.91
C LYS A 13 -4.69 -11.50 18.48
N ALA A 14 -4.70 -11.36 19.80
CA ALA A 14 -4.91 -10.08 20.45
C ALA A 14 -3.80 -9.08 20.10
N PHE A 15 -2.54 -9.54 20.01
CA PHE A 15 -1.43 -8.71 19.55
C PHE A 15 -1.64 -8.21 18.11
N ASN A 16 -1.95 -9.10 17.17
CA ASN A 16 -2.16 -8.73 15.77
C ASN A 16 -3.34 -7.75 15.61
N SER A 17 -4.41 -7.93 16.38
CA SER A 17 -5.54 -7.00 16.38
C SER A 17 -5.10 -5.60 16.80
N LYS A 18 -4.40 -5.49 17.94
CA LYS A 18 -3.91 -4.19 18.42
C LYS A 18 -2.89 -3.56 17.48
N LEU A 19 -2.05 -4.37 16.86
CA LEU A 19 -1.09 -3.92 15.85
C LEU A 19 -1.80 -3.37 14.62
N MET A 20 -2.84 -4.03 14.12
CA MET A 20 -3.68 -3.54 13.02
C MET A 20 -4.27 -2.17 13.34
N ASP A 21 -4.88 -2.02 14.52
CA ASP A 21 -5.46 -0.75 14.96
C ASP A 21 -4.40 0.36 15.03
N TYR A 22 -3.24 0.04 15.58
CA TYR A 22 -2.10 0.97 15.65
C TYR A 22 -1.62 1.38 14.25
N LEU A 23 -1.49 0.44 13.31
CA LEU A 23 -1.04 0.74 11.95
C LEU A 23 -2.04 1.60 11.18
N ILE A 24 -3.34 1.36 11.37
CA ILE A 24 -4.38 2.21 10.79
C ILE A 24 -4.24 3.63 11.33
N TRP A 25 -4.18 3.79 12.66
CA TRP A 25 -4.01 5.11 13.27
C TRP A 25 -2.70 5.80 12.83
N TYR A 26 -1.59 5.08 12.82
CA TYR A 26 -0.29 5.60 12.42
C TYR A 26 -0.32 6.14 10.99
N ASN A 27 -0.89 5.38 10.05
CA ASN A 27 -0.88 5.76 8.64
C ASN A 27 -1.92 6.84 8.30
N THR A 28 -3.05 6.90 9.02
CA THR A 28 -4.19 7.79 8.68
C THR A 28 -4.30 9.05 9.54
N LYS A 29 -3.74 9.06 10.75
CA LYS A 29 -3.96 10.14 11.73
C LYS A 29 -2.69 10.70 12.35
N ARG A 30 -1.62 9.90 12.44
CA ARG A 30 -0.40 10.34 13.12
C ARG A 30 0.31 11.40 12.28
N VAL A 31 0.49 12.58 12.87
CA VAL A 31 1.22 13.69 12.26
C VAL A 31 2.73 13.49 12.38
N HIS A 32 3.47 13.69 11.29
CA HIS A 32 4.93 13.58 11.26
C HIS A 32 5.60 14.90 10.92
N LYS A 33 6.49 15.40 11.79
CA LYS A 33 7.25 16.65 11.56
C LYS A 33 8.05 16.63 10.26
N GLY A 34 8.64 15.49 9.91
CA GLY A 34 9.38 15.31 8.65
C GLY A 34 8.51 15.22 7.40
N LEU A 35 7.19 15.10 7.54
CA LEU A 35 6.22 15.06 6.45
C LEU A 35 5.36 16.33 6.45
N GLU A 36 5.94 17.49 6.77
CA GLU A 36 5.23 18.77 6.84
C GLU A 36 4.04 18.77 7.82
N ASN A 37 4.13 17.98 8.88
CA ASN A 37 3.04 17.75 9.81
C ASN A 37 1.78 17.10 9.19
N LEU A 38 1.94 16.31 8.12
CA LEU A 38 0.89 15.47 7.54
C LEU A 38 0.96 14.04 8.10
N SER A 39 -0.14 13.29 7.95
CA SER A 39 -0.12 11.84 8.11
C SER A 39 0.59 11.17 6.92
N PRO A 40 1.10 9.93 7.08
CA PRO A 40 1.77 9.23 5.98
C PRO A 40 0.89 9.12 4.73
N ILE A 41 -0.40 8.82 4.88
CA ILE A 41 -1.34 8.73 3.75
C ILE A 41 -1.62 10.11 3.15
N ASP A 42 -1.81 11.15 3.96
CA ASP A 42 -2.06 12.50 3.44
C ASP A 42 -0.85 13.03 2.66
N PHE A 43 0.35 12.78 3.18
CA PHE A 43 1.59 13.11 2.48
C PHE A 43 1.68 12.37 1.14
N LEU A 44 1.38 11.06 1.12
CA LEU A 44 1.40 10.26 -0.10
C LEU A 44 0.39 10.78 -1.12
N LEU A 45 -0.84 11.08 -0.71
CA LEU A 45 -1.88 11.61 -1.62
C LEU A 45 -1.53 13.00 -2.15
N LYS A 46 -0.84 13.83 -1.36
CA LYS A 46 -0.40 15.18 -1.77
C LYS A 46 0.71 15.13 -2.82
N TYR A 47 1.71 14.27 -2.64
CA TYR A 47 2.94 14.28 -3.46
C TYR A 47 3.02 13.16 -4.50
N TYR A 48 2.36 12.04 -4.24
CA TYR A 48 2.38 10.83 -5.07
C TYR A 48 0.97 10.24 -5.21
N PRO A 49 0.03 10.96 -5.84
CA PRO A 49 -1.37 10.54 -5.96
C PRO A 49 -1.52 9.24 -6.78
N GLU A 50 -0.54 8.93 -7.63
CA GLU A 50 -0.50 7.70 -8.40
C GLU A 50 0.34 6.62 -7.70
N SER A 51 -0.22 5.41 -7.61
CA SER A 51 0.52 4.25 -7.16
C SER A 51 1.69 3.97 -8.10
N GLN A 52 2.92 4.10 -7.59
CA GLN A 52 4.15 3.71 -8.29
C GLN A 52 4.31 2.18 -8.30
N MET A 53 3.25 1.44 -8.61
CA MET A 53 3.27 -0.02 -8.64
C MET A 53 4.22 -0.50 -9.74
N TYR A 54 5.49 -0.70 -9.40
CA TYR A 54 6.51 -1.32 -10.24
C TYR A 54 6.26 -2.83 -10.44
N GLY A 55 5.03 -3.33 -10.26
CA GLY A 55 4.67 -4.74 -10.35
C GLY A 55 4.94 -5.37 -11.71
N ILE A 56 5.08 -4.54 -12.75
CA ILE A 56 5.50 -4.93 -14.11
C ILE A 56 7.03 -4.92 -14.32
N TYR A 57 7.82 -4.48 -13.34
CA TYR A 57 9.29 -4.48 -13.41
C TYR A 57 9.93 -5.78 -12.91
N THR A 58 9.16 -6.71 -12.33
CA THR A 58 9.60 -8.09 -12.18
C THR A 58 9.63 -8.75 -13.56
N LYS A 59 10.75 -9.41 -13.92
CA LYS A 59 10.99 -9.97 -15.28
C LYS A 59 9.82 -10.82 -15.82
N TYR A 60 9.09 -11.50 -14.93
CA TYR A 60 7.98 -12.39 -15.26
C TYR A 60 6.67 -11.64 -15.63
N CYS A 61 6.41 -10.47 -15.06
CA CYS A 61 5.17 -9.72 -15.29
C CYS A 61 5.17 -8.91 -16.61
N LYS A 62 6.34 -8.63 -17.21
CA LYS A 62 6.44 -7.92 -18.52
C LYS A 62 5.77 -8.69 -19.67
N LYS A 63 5.90 -10.03 -19.69
CA LYS A 63 5.33 -10.88 -20.73
C LYS A 63 3.80 -10.83 -20.72
N LEU A 64 3.20 -10.80 -19.53
CA LEU A 64 1.75 -10.70 -19.36
C LEU A 64 1.22 -9.31 -19.75
N TYR A 65 1.92 -8.23 -19.39
CA TYR A 65 1.54 -6.86 -19.77
C TYR A 65 1.48 -6.66 -21.29
N ILE A 66 2.47 -7.18 -22.01
CA ILE A 66 2.48 -7.17 -23.48
C ILE A 66 1.23 -7.87 -24.01
N ILE A 67 0.98 -9.11 -23.59
CA ILE A 67 -0.17 -9.91 -24.06
C ILE A 67 -1.51 -9.23 -23.75
N VAL A 68 -1.68 -8.69 -22.54
CA VAL A 68 -2.91 -7.99 -22.14
C VAL A 68 -3.07 -6.68 -22.92
N LYS A 69 -2.01 -5.92 -23.14
CA LYS A 69 -2.03 -4.69 -23.97
C LYS A 69 -2.38 -5.00 -25.41
N TYR A 70 -1.75 -6.01 -26.03
CA TYR A 70 -2.11 -6.46 -27.39
C TYR A 70 -3.56 -6.94 -27.46
N LYS A 71 -4.05 -7.74 -26.51
CA LYS A 71 -5.46 -8.15 -26.45
C LYS A 71 -6.42 -6.98 -26.22
N LYS A 72 -6.03 -5.93 -25.51
CA LYS A 72 -6.86 -4.73 -25.30
C LYS A 72 -6.87 -3.83 -26.54
N ILE A 73 -5.75 -3.70 -27.24
CA ILE A 73 -5.67 -3.03 -28.55
C ILE A 73 -6.51 -3.78 -29.59
N ILE A 74 -6.42 -5.10 -29.68
CA ILE A 74 -7.25 -5.89 -30.61
C ILE A 74 -8.74 -5.76 -30.29
N ARG A 75 -9.11 -5.70 -29.01
CA ARG A 75 -10.52 -5.52 -28.59
C ARG A 75 -11.05 -4.09 -28.81
N ASN A 76 -10.20 -3.08 -28.70
CA ASN A 76 -10.60 -1.66 -28.82
C ASN A 76 -10.28 -1.05 -30.19
N GLY A 77 -9.50 -1.73 -31.03
CA GLY A 77 -9.05 -1.31 -32.36
C GLY A 77 -9.84 -1.95 -33.50
N GLY A 78 -11.05 -2.41 -33.23
CA GLY A 78 -12.03 -2.69 -34.27
C GLY A 78 -12.53 -1.37 -34.87
N TYR A 79 -11.89 -0.96 -35.97
CA TYR A 79 -12.26 0.09 -36.92
C TYR A 79 -13.20 1.21 -36.45
N ARG A 80 -12.59 2.38 -36.18
CA ARG A 80 -12.91 3.60 -36.91
C ARG A 80 -11.66 4.46 -37.05
#